data_AF-A0A3D3A3H6-F1
#
_entry.id   AF-A0A3D3A3H6-F1
#
_cell.length_a   1.000
_cell.length_b   1.000
_cell.length_c   1.000
_cell.angle_alpha   90.00
_cell.angle_beta   90.00
_cell.angle_gamma   90.00
#
_symmetry.space_group_name_H-M   'P 1'
#
loop_
_entity.id
_entity.type
_entity.pdbx_description
1 polymer ?
#
loop_
_entity_poly.entity_id
_entity_poly.type
_entity_poly.pdbx_seq_one_letter_code
_entity_poly.pdbx_strand_id
1 'polypeptide(L)'
;MSSGVAILDTVTMPCDVEATGPQSFKIILKQGLNRQIRRMCEELGYRVRRLKRVRIMNVELGDLPVGTYRPLDDLEMRKLRALTQGAKS
;
A
#
# COMPACT_ATOMS: atom_id res chain seq x y z
N MET A 1 7.09 13.56 1.67
CA MET A 1 6.63 12.15 1.81
C MET A 1 7.16 11.26 0.67
N SER A 2 7.00 11.66 -0.59
CA SER A 2 7.41 10.84 -1.76
C SER A 2 8.89 10.50 -1.83
N SER A 3 9.79 11.40 -1.41
CA SER A 3 11.25 11.19 -1.45
C SER A 3 11.83 10.30 -0.34
N GLY A 4 10.97 9.69 0.47
CA GLY A 4 11.37 8.96 1.68
C GLY A 4 11.20 9.79 2.95
N VAL A 5 10.97 9.10 4.07
CA VAL A 5 10.80 9.68 5.41
C VAL A 5 11.61 8.84 6.38
N ALA A 6 12.35 9.48 7.29
CA ALA A 6 13.10 8.78 8.33
C ALA A 6 12.14 8.27 9.40
N ILE A 7 12.02 6.94 9.55
CA ILE A 7 11.22 6.27 10.57
C ILE A 7 11.87 4.94 10.96
N LEU A 8 11.72 4.48 12.20
CA LEU A 8 12.24 3.17 12.65
C LEU A 8 13.74 2.97 12.34
N ASP A 9 14.55 4.00 12.60
CA ASP A 9 16.00 3.99 12.36
C ASP A 9 16.41 3.70 10.91
N THR A 10 15.50 3.91 9.96
CA THR A 10 15.75 3.78 8.52
C THR A 10 15.04 4.89 7.75
N VAL A 11 15.43 5.11 6.50
CA VAL A 11 14.68 5.95 5.57
C VAL A 11 13.79 5.05 4.72
N THR A 12 12.51 5.39 4.57
CA THR A 12 11.63 4.67 3.64
C THR A 12 12.08 4.86 2.21
N MET A 13 11.96 3.83 1.38
CA MET A 13 12.09 3.94 -0.07
C MET A 13 11.18 5.03 -0.62
N PRO A 14 11.59 5.70 -1.72
CA PRO A 14 10.73 6.60 -2.46
C PRO A 14 9.43 5.91 -2.87
N CYS A 15 8.35 6.69 -2.89
CA CYS A 15 7.01 6.20 -3.20
C CYS A 15 6.18 7.23 -3.97
N ASP A 16 5.22 6.73 -4.73
CA ASP A 16 4.28 7.57 -5.46
C ASP A 16 3.18 8.02 -4.50
N VAL A 17 2.95 9.33 -4.47
CA VAL A 17 1.92 9.97 -3.63
C VAL A 17 1.13 10.94 -4.49
N GLU A 18 -0.19 10.85 -4.45
CA GLU A 18 -1.11 11.68 -5.21
C GLU A 18 -2.19 12.22 -4.26
N ALA A 19 -2.39 13.53 -4.20
CA ALA A 19 -3.47 14.12 -3.42
C ALA A 19 -4.82 13.82 -4.10
N THR A 20 -5.78 13.30 -3.33
CA THR A 20 -7.13 12.97 -3.83
C THR A 20 -8.20 13.91 -3.27
N GLY A 21 -7.80 14.84 -2.40
CA GLY A 21 -8.67 15.83 -1.78
C GLY A 21 -7.90 16.61 -0.70
N PRO A 22 -8.57 17.54 0.01
CA PRO A 22 -7.92 18.42 0.98
C PRO A 22 -7.24 17.70 2.16
N GLN A 23 -7.74 16.52 2.53
CA GLN A 23 -7.26 15.72 3.68
C GLN A 23 -7.07 14.24 3.31
N SER A 24 -6.92 13.94 2.02
CA SER A 24 -6.79 12.57 1.52
C SER A 24 -5.76 12.48 0.41
N PHE A 25 -5.06 11.36 0.39
CA PHE A 25 -4.09 11.05 -0.64
C PHE A 25 -4.08 9.55 -0.91
N LYS A 26 -3.62 9.18 -2.11
CA LYS A 26 -3.28 7.83 -2.51
C LYS A 26 -1.76 7.68 -2.41
N ILE A 27 -1.32 6.53 -1.92
CA ILE A 27 0.10 6.20 -1.80
C ILE A 27 0.34 4.79 -2.30
N ILE A 28 1.40 4.59 -3.09
CA ILE A 28 1.82 3.29 -3.61
C ILE A 28 3.18 2.94 -3.01
N LEU A 29 3.21 1.88 -2.21
CA LEU A 29 4.42 1.40 -1.55
C LEU A 29 4.85 0.05 -2.13
N LYS A 30 6.16 -0.13 -2.25
CA LYS A 30 6.80 -1.42 -2.56
C LYS A 30 7.40 -2.11 -1.31
N GLN A 31 7.56 -1.35 -0.23
CA GLN A 31 8.02 -1.83 1.08
C GLN A 31 6.87 -1.88 2.10
N GLY A 32 7.03 -2.69 3.15
CA GLY A 32 6.01 -2.90 4.18
C GLY A 32 6.55 -2.87 5.62
N LEU A 33 6.97 -1.71 6.11
CA LEU A 33 7.41 -1.55 7.50
C LEU A 33 6.22 -1.51 8.50
N ASN A 34 6.49 -1.81 9.78
CA ASN A 34 5.45 -1.79 10.82
C ASN A 34 4.80 -0.42 10.93
N ARG A 35 3.49 -0.36 10.66
CA ARG A 35 2.69 0.87 10.69
C ARG A 35 3.28 1.99 9.81
N GLN A 36 4.00 1.65 8.74
CA GLN A 36 4.79 2.57 7.92
C GLN A 36 4.07 3.88 7.59
N ILE A 37 2.90 3.81 6.95
CA ILE A 37 2.15 5.01 6.52
C ILE A 37 1.79 5.89 7.73
N ARG A 38 1.41 5.29 8.86
CA ARG A 38 1.06 6.04 10.06
C ARG A 38 2.27 6.78 10.62
N ARG A 39 3.42 6.11 10.70
CA ARG A 39 4.68 6.71 11.17
C ARG A 39 5.18 7.80 10.22
N MET A 40 5.12 7.57 8.90
CA MET A 40 5.47 8.58 7.89
C MET A 40 4.60 9.83 8.01
N CYS A 41 3.31 9.67 8.28
CA CYS A 41 2.41 10.80 8.52
C CYS A 41 2.73 11.50 9.86
N GLU A 42 2.92 10.74 10.93
CA GLU A 42 3.23 11.27 12.28
C GLU A 42 4.50 12.12 12.26
N GLU A 43 5.56 11.66 11.58
CA GLU A 43 6.82 12.40 11.40
C GLU A 43 6.63 13.74 10.68
N LEU A 44 5.65 13.82 9.78
CA LEU A 44 5.32 15.03 9.05
C LEU A 44 4.24 15.88 9.75
N GLY A 45 3.88 15.56 11.00
CA GLY A 45 2.89 16.29 11.78
C GLY A 45 1.43 15.95 11.48
N TYR A 46 1.16 14.86 10.74
CA TYR A 46 -0.20 14.43 10.38
C TYR A 46 -0.65 13.21 11.17
N ARG A 47 -1.96 13.15 11.48
CA ARG A 47 -2.58 11.98 12.11
C ARG A 47 -3.51 11.25 11.13
N VAL A 48 -3.19 9.99 10.85
CA VAL A 48 -4.01 9.14 9.96
C VAL A 48 -5.32 8.74 10.66
N ARG A 49 -6.45 9.31 10.19
CA ARG A 49 -7.80 8.97 10.68
C ARG A 49 -8.35 7.70 10.04
N ARG A 50 -8.16 7.51 8.73
CA ARG A 50 -8.61 6.34 7.98
C ARG A 50 -7.49 5.86 7.08
N LEU A 51 -7.26 4.55 7.06
CA LEU A 51 -6.31 3.90 6.15
C LEU A 51 -7.02 2.72 5.50
N LYS A 52 -7.16 2.75 4.17
CA LYS A 52 -7.82 1.69 3.39
C LYS A 52 -6.85 1.22 2.31
N ARG A 53 -6.47 -0.05 2.33
CA ARG A 53 -5.71 -0.67 1.25
C ARG A 53 -6.69 -1.11 0.17
N VAL A 54 -6.54 -0.53 -1.02
CA VAL A 54 -7.46 -0.75 -2.14
C VAL A 54 -6.92 -1.73 -3.19
N ARG A 55 -5.61 -2.01 -3.17
CA ARG A 55 -4.95 -2.88 -4.15
C ARG A 55 -3.70 -3.54 -3.57
N ILE A 56 -3.42 -4.77 -3.98
CA ILE A 56 -2.14 -5.46 -3.81
C ILE A 56 -1.75 -6.02 -5.17
N MET A 57 -0.65 -5.55 -5.75
CA MET A 57 -0.19 -5.95 -7.08
C MET A 57 -1.32 -5.85 -8.13
N ASN A 58 -1.72 -6.96 -8.73
CA ASN A 58 -2.77 -7.08 -9.74
C ASN A 58 -4.18 -7.31 -9.17
N VAL A 59 -4.32 -7.42 -7.84
CA VAL A 59 -5.61 -7.68 -7.18
C VAL A 59 -6.14 -6.40 -6.56
N GLU A 60 -7.34 -6.00 -6.97
CA GLU A 60 -8.04 -4.84 -6.47
C GLU A 60 -9.17 -5.24 -5.52
N LEU A 61 -9.45 -4.37 -4.54
CA LEU A 61 -10.55 -4.58 -3.61
C LEU A 61 -11.91 -4.49 -4.31
N GLY A 62 -12.04 -3.62 -5.31
CA GLY A 62 -13.28 -3.37 -6.04
C GLY A 62 -14.46 -3.09 -5.09
N ASP A 63 -15.57 -3.77 -5.36
CA ASP A 63 -16.83 -3.66 -4.62
C ASP A 63 -17.00 -4.71 -3.51
N LEU A 64 -15.91 -5.38 -3.11
CA LEU A 64 -15.97 -6.41 -2.07
C LEU A 64 -16.46 -5.83 -0.72
N PRO A 65 -17.58 -6.35 -0.16
CA PRO A 65 -18.10 -5.86 1.11
C PRO A 65 -17.12 -6.08 2.27
N VAL A 66 -17.18 -5.18 3.26
CA VAL A 66 -16.36 -5.28 4.48
C VAL A 66 -16.66 -6.59 5.22
N GLY A 67 -15.61 -7.30 5.63
CA GLY A 67 -15.73 -8.56 6.38
C GLY A 67 -15.94 -9.79 5.49
N THR A 68 -15.99 -9.63 4.17
CA THR A 68 -16.14 -10.73 3.22
C THR A 68 -14.84 -11.04 2.49
N TYR A 69 -14.80 -12.21 1.84
CA TYR A 69 -13.72 -12.61 0.95
C TYR A 69 -14.29 -13.22 -0.32
N ARG A 70 -13.49 -13.23 -1.38
CA ARG A 70 -13.78 -13.95 -2.63
C ARG A 70 -12.55 -14.73 -3.07
N PRO A 71 -12.72 -15.83 -3.83
CA PRO A 71 -11.60 -16.43 -4.55
C PRO A 71 -11.06 -15.45 -5.60
N LEU A 72 -9.76 -15.59 -5.90
CA LEU A 72 -9.16 -14.94 -7.05
C LEU A 72 -9.62 -15.65 -8.32
N ASP A 73 -9.87 -14.89 -9.38
CA ASP A 73 -10.17 -15.50 -10.68
C ASP A 73 -8.89 -16.08 -11.33
N ASP A 74 -9.08 -16.88 -12.38
CA ASP A 74 -7.96 -17.54 -13.05
C ASP A 74 -6.95 -16.56 -13.67
N LEU A 75 -7.41 -15.38 -14.12
CA LEU A 75 -6.54 -14.36 -14.70
C LEU A 75 -5.70 -13.68 -13.62
N GLU A 76 -6.32 -13.30 -12.50
CA GLU A 76 -5.66 -12.75 -11.32
C GLU A 76 -4.62 -13.72 -10.79
N MET A 77 -4.96 -15.01 -10.68
CA MET A 77 -4.06 -16.06 -10.22
C MET A 77 -2.89 -16.27 -11.17
N ARG A 78 -3.13 -16.36 -12.49
CA ARG A 78 -2.05 -16.49 -13.48
C ARG A 78 -1.09 -15.31 -13.44
N LYS A 79 -1.62 -14.07 -13.39
CA LYS A 79 -0.80 -12.86 -13.30
C LYS A 79 0.00 -12.83 -12.00
N LEU A 80 -0.63 -13.14 -10.88
CA LEU A 80 0.03 -13.18 -9.58
C LEU A 80 1.21 -14.17 -9.61
N ARG A 81 0.98 -15.40 -10.10
CA ARG A 81 2.03 -16.41 -10.24
C ARG A 81 3.17 -15.94 -11.13
N ALA A 82 2.88 -15.33 -12.28
CA ALA A 82 3.90 -14.80 -13.19
C ALA A 82 4.75 -13.71 -12.51
N LEU A 83 4.14 -12.83 -11.72
CA LEU A 83 4.83 -11.77 -10.99
C LEU A 83 5.73 -12.30 -9.86
N THR A 84 5.43 -13.48 -9.31
CA THR A 84 6.20 -14.08 -8.20
C THR A 84 7.20 -15.15 -8.64
N GLN A 85 7.21 -15.58 -9.91
CA GLN A 85 8.02 -16.70 -10.39
C GLN A 85 9.55 -16.53 -10.26
N GLY A 86 10.04 -15.32 -9.99
CA GLY A 86 11.46 -15.04 -9.70
C GLY A 86 11.77 -14.68 -8.25
N ALA A 87 10.76 -14.52 -7.39
CA ALA A 87 10.93 -14.15 -5.99
C ALA A 87 11.14 -15.42 -5.15
N LYS A 88 12.37 -15.94 -5.13
CA LYS A 88 12.73 -16.97 -4.16
C LYS A 88 12.88 -16.35 -2.76
N SER A 89 12.35 -17.09 -1.77
CA SER A 89 12.64 -16.94 -0.34
C SER A 89 14.10 -17.23 -0.03
#